data_AF-A0A101FRY6-F1
#
_entry.id   AF-A0A101FRY6-F1
#
_cell.length_a   1.000
_cell.length_b   1.000
_cell.length_c   1.000
_cell.angle_alpha   90.00
_cell.angle_beta   90.00
_cell.angle_gamma   90.00
#
_symmetry.space_group_name_H-M   'P 1'
#
loop_
_entity.id
_entity.type
_entity.pdbx_description
1 polymer ?
#
loop_
_entity_poly.entity_id
_entity_poly.type
_entity_poly.pdbx_seq_one_letter_code
_entity_poly.pdbx_strand_id
1 'polypeptide(L)'
;MSLAPLYLYPAPTENSSRQKSLSSADWPPGKDGRVPNLSPEFVAEMEERLGLEFVTDGRGDRESTFGPEDVFKSQYFEGVPPQVWEFQVGGYQVCDKWLKDRRGRQLSYDDLTAYQKMIVALKETIRLMEEVDSTVGEWPLE
;
A
#
# COMPACT_ATOMS: atom_id res chain seq x y z
N MET A 1 -6.18 -2.01 1.06
CA MET A 1 -4.94 -2.64 1.52
C MET A 1 -4.41 -1.83 2.69
N SER A 2 -4.03 -2.48 3.79
CA SER A 2 -3.64 -1.85 5.06
C SER A 2 -2.41 -0.94 4.87
N LEU A 3 -2.45 0.30 5.38
CA LEU A 3 -1.24 1.08 5.65
C LEU A 3 -1.03 0.99 7.14
N ALA A 4 0.02 0.29 7.52
CA ALA A 4 0.39 0.13 8.90
C ALA A 4 1.84 0.59 9.10
N PRO A 5 2.20 0.90 10.35
CA PRO A 5 3.48 1.52 10.66
C PRO A 5 4.63 0.57 10.31
N LEU A 6 5.75 1.14 9.85
CA LEU A 6 6.99 0.42 9.50
C LEU A 6 7.43 -0.57 10.58
N TYR A 7 7.26 -0.19 11.84
CA TYR A 7 7.56 -1.02 12.99
C TYR A 7 6.32 -1.24 13.85
N LEU A 8 6.18 -2.45 14.39
CA LEU A 8 5.35 -2.71 15.55
C LEU A 8 6.20 -2.47 16.80
N TYR A 9 5.64 -1.74 17.75
CA TYR A 9 6.29 -1.48 19.02
C TYR A 9 5.72 -2.41 20.08
N PRO A 10 6.54 -2.90 21.02
CA PRO A 10 6.03 -3.63 22.16
C PRO A 10 5.09 -2.70 22.94
N ALA A 11 3.87 -3.16 23.22
CA ALA A 11 2.89 -2.34 23.91
C ALA A 11 3.46 -1.89 25.27
N PRO A 12 3.42 -0.58 25.60
CA PRO A 12 3.66 -0.15 26.97
C PRO A 12 2.63 -0.85 27.84
N THR A 13 3.08 -1.46 28.93
CA THR A 13 2.19 -1.95 29.97
C THR A 13 1.23 -0.83 30.35
N GLU A 14 -0.08 -1.11 30.25
CA GLU A 14 -1.22 -0.21 30.46
C GLU A 14 -1.66 0.62 29.24
N ASN A 15 -2.78 0.20 28.66
CA ASN A 15 -3.61 0.93 27.69
C ASN A 15 -2.93 1.33 26.37
N SER A 16 -2.73 0.39 25.45
CA SER A 16 -2.48 0.72 24.05
C SER A 16 -3.40 -0.05 23.11
N SER A 17 -4.18 0.74 22.35
CA SER A 17 -4.94 0.32 21.18
C SER A 17 -4.12 -0.63 20.32
N ARG A 18 -4.65 -1.83 20.05
CA ARG A 18 -4.00 -2.87 19.22
C ARG A 18 -3.49 -2.25 17.92
N GLN A 19 -2.16 -2.13 17.79
CA GLN A 19 -1.52 -1.78 16.53
C GLN A 19 -1.94 -2.84 15.50
N LYS A 20 -2.61 -2.44 14.42
CA LYS A 20 -2.99 -3.38 13.36
C LYS A 20 -1.73 -3.72 12.58
N SER A 21 -1.34 -5.00 12.62
CA SER A 21 -0.20 -5.51 11.86
C SER A 21 -0.54 -5.66 10.37
N LEU A 22 0.45 -5.47 9.50
CA LEU A 22 0.42 -5.83 8.08
C LEU A 22 0.68 -7.30 7.85
N SER A 23 1.48 -7.93 8.73
CA SER A 23 1.85 -9.34 8.64
C SER A 23 1.78 -10.03 10.01
N SER A 24 1.49 -11.32 10.03
CA SER A 24 1.55 -12.15 11.24
C SER A 24 2.96 -12.70 11.50
N ALA A 25 3.99 -12.02 11.01
CA ALA A 25 5.36 -12.55 10.98
C ALA A 25 6.11 -12.28 12.29
N ASP A 26 6.72 -13.33 12.84
CA ASP A 26 7.55 -13.28 14.03
C ASP A 26 8.99 -12.87 13.67
N TRP A 27 9.16 -11.60 13.31
CA TRP A 27 10.51 -11.05 13.12
C TRP A 27 11.27 -10.95 14.44
N PRO A 28 12.59 -11.21 14.48
CA PRO A 28 13.38 -10.97 15.67
C PRO A 28 13.37 -9.48 16.03
N PRO A 29 13.21 -9.14 17.33
CA PRO A 29 13.14 -7.77 17.79
C PRO A 29 14.44 -7.02 17.50
N GLY A 30 14.31 -5.83 16.94
CA GLY A 30 15.38 -4.89 16.71
C GLY A 30 15.71 -4.07 17.97
N LYS A 31 16.39 -2.94 17.75
CA LYS A 31 16.70 -1.99 18.81
C LYS A 31 15.40 -1.48 19.45
N ASP A 32 15.35 -1.44 20.78
CA ASP A 32 14.17 -1.03 21.57
C ASP A 32 12.96 -2.00 21.48
N GLY A 33 13.19 -3.24 21.04
CA GLY A 33 12.15 -4.29 21.03
C GLY A 33 11.13 -4.15 19.89
N ARG A 34 11.33 -3.20 18.97
CA ARG A 34 10.46 -3.01 17.81
C ARG A 34 10.71 -4.10 16.76
N VAL A 35 9.66 -4.49 16.04
CA VAL A 35 9.76 -5.49 14.95
C VAL A 35 9.27 -4.89 13.64
N PRO A 36 9.88 -5.23 12.49
CA PRO A 36 9.43 -4.73 11.20
C PRO A 36 8.05 -5.28 10.86
N ASN A 37 7.22 -4.42 10.29
CA ASN A 37 5.85 -4.75 9.90
C ASN A 37 5.79 -5.09 8.40
N LEU A 38 6.69 -6.00 7.98
CA LEU A 38 6.86 -6.47 6.61
C LEU A 38 6.50 -7.95 6.52
N SER A 39 6.03 -8.42 5.35
CA SER A 39 5.79 -9.86 5.16
C SER A 39 7.12 -10.56 4.80
N PRO A 40 7.37 -11.79 5.28
CA PRO A 40 8.57 -12.55 4.96
C PRO A 40 8.71 -12.82 3.46
N GLU A 41 7.60 -13.04 2.76
CA GLU A 41 7.58 -13.29 1.31
C GLU A 41 8.06 -12.06 0.53
N PHE A 42 7.60 -10.88 0.93
CA PHE A 42 8.03 -9.61 0.34
C PHE A 42 9.52 -9.36 0.59
N VAL A 43 10.00 -9.61 1.81
CA VAL A 43 11.42 -9.47 2.14
C VAL A 43 12.27 -10.43 1.31
N ALA A 44 11.84 -11.69 1.16
CA ALA A 44 12.54 -12.69 0.35
C ALA A 44 12.62 -12.28 -1.13
N GLU A 45 11.54 -11.71 -1.71
CA GLU A 45 11.56 -11.18 -3.07
C GLU A 45 12.57 -10.02 -3.21
N MET A 46 12.67 -9.15 -2.21
CA MET A 46 13.64 -8.05 -2.20
C MET A 46 15.07 -8.56 -2.03
N GLU A 47 15.32 -9.55 -1.16
CA GLU A 47 16.62 -10.20 -1.02
C GLU A 47 17.10 -10.81 -2.34
N GLU A 48 16.22 -11.54 -3.04
CA GLU A 48 16.52 -12.14 -4.34
C GLU A 48 16.82 -11.09 -5.42
N ARG A 49 16.01 -10.02 -5.49
CA ARG A 49 16.16 -8.98 -6.50
C ARG A 49 17.35 -8.07 -6.27
N LEU A 50 17.65 -7.75 -5.02
CA LEU A 50 18.72 -6.83 -4.65
C LEU A 50 20.05 -7.55 -4.46
N GLY A 51 20.04 -8.86 -4.16
CA GLY A 51 21.22 -9.61 -3.76
C GLY A 51 21.82 -9.12 -2.44
N LEU A 52 20.99 -8.49 -1.59
CA LEU A 52 21.36 -7.93 -0.29
C LEU A 52 20.63 -8.71 0.80
N GLU A 53 21.24 -8.87 1.96
CA GLU A 53 20.65 -9.56 3.12
C GLU A 53 19.79 -8.61 3.96
N PHE A 54 18.63 -9.07 4.44
CA PHE A 54 17.73 -8.21 5.21
C PHE A 54 18.16 -8.10 6.69
N VAL A 55 18.26 -6.86 7.19
CA VAL A 55 18.37 -6.59 8.62
C VAL A 55 17.01 -6.20 9.18
N THR A 56 16.70 -6.63 10.40
CA THR A 56 15.36 -6.40 10.98
C THR A 56 15.14 -5.01 11.54
N ASP A 57 16.19 -4.19 11.64
CA ASP A 57 16.12 -2.85 12.23
C ASP A 57 16.92 -1.80 11.46
N GLY A 58 16.36 -0.59 11.38
CA GLY A 58 17.00 0.58 10.77
C GLY A 58 17.26 0.46 9.27
N ARG A 59 18.43 0.95 8.86
CA ARG A 59 18.96 0.86 7.48
C ARG A 59 20.08 -0.15 7.43
N GLY A 60 20.19 -0.83 6.30
CA GLY A 60 21.39 -1.57 5.95
C GLY A 60 22.51 -0.65 5.47
N ASP A 61 23.63 -1.25 5.11
CA ASP A 61 24.79 -0.56 4.54
C ASP A 61 24.63 -0.24 3.04
N ARG A 62 23.62 -0.83 2.37
CA ARG A 62 23.36 -0.71 0.92
C ARG A 62 24.45 -1.29 0.01
N GLU A 63 25.37 -2.07 0.58
CA GLU A 63 26.40 -2.80 -0.15
C GLU A 63 26.22 -4.31 0.01
N SER A 64 25.89 -4.75 1.23
CA SER A 64 25.66 -6.14 1.59
C SER A 64 24.30 -6.37 2.26
N THR A 65 23.72 -5.33 2.85
CA THR A 65 22.47 -5.41 3.62
C THR A 65 21.50 -4.29 3.29
N PHE A 66 20.21 -4.53 3.51
CA PHE A 66 19.15 -3.52 3.47
C PHE A 66 18.21 -3.68 4.68
N GLY A 67 17.67 -2.56 5.16
CA GLY A 67 16.76 -2.57 6.31
C GLY A 67 15.36 -2.07 5.97
N PRO A 68 14.41 -2.10 6.94
CA PRO A 68 13.04 -1.66 6.71
C PRO A 68 12.98 -0.19 6.25
N GLU A 69 13.89 0.66 6.71
CA GLU A 69 13.96 2.07 6.27
C GLU A 69 14.43 2.24 4.81
N ASP A 70 15.18 1.29 4.24
CA ASP A 70 15.61 1.33 2.84
C ASP A 70 14.50 0.89 1.88
N VAL A 71 13.63 -0.03 2.34
CA VAL A 71 12.42 -0.48 1.63
C VAL A 71 11.39 0.66 1.51
N PHE A 72 11.28 1.51 2.53
CA PHE A 72 10.18 2.49 2.66
C PHE A 72 10.38 3.81 1.90
N LYS A 73 11.48 3.97 1.14
CA LYS A 73 11.60 5.11 0.20
C LYS A 73 10.58 5.05 -0.95
N SER A 74 9.92 3.91 -1.15
CA SER A 74 8.91 3.69 -2.19
C SER A 74 7.64 3.09 -1.61
N GLN A 75 6.95 3.76 -0.68
CA GLN A 75 5.58 3.37 -0.38
C GLN A 75 4.74 3.50 -1.67
N TYR A 76 4.19 2.40 -2.14
CA TYR A 76 3.31 2.37 -3.31
C TYR A 76 1.97 1.72 -2.97
N PHE A 77 0.94 2.05 -3.74
CA PHE A 77 -0.35 1.40 -3.63
C PHE A 77 -0.36 0.17 -4.53
N GLU A 78 -0.30 -1.01 -3.94
CA GLU A 78 -0.40 -2.26 -4.67
C GLU A 78 -1.87 -2.70 -4.86
N GLY A 79 -2.12 -3.53 -5.87
CA GLY A 79 -3.43 -4.15 -6.08
C GLY A 79 -4.48 -3.22 -6.67
N VAL A 80 -4.08 -2.10 -7.28
CA VAL A 80 -4.98 -1.26 -8.10
C VAL A 80 -5.02 -1.85 -9.51
N PRO A 81 -6.16 -2.38 -9.98
CA PRO A 81 -6.27 -2.90 -11.34
C PRO A 81 -5.92 -1.81 -12.38
N PRO A 82 -5.27 -2.15 -13.51
CA PRO A 82 -4.92 -1.17 -14.54
C PRO A 82 -6.12 -0.35 -15.01
N GLN A 83 -7.28 -0.99 -15.20
CA GLN A 83 -8.53 -0.34 -15.57
C GLN A 83 -8.97 0.75 -14.57
N VAL A 84 -8.76 0.52 -13.27
CA VAL A 84 -9.09 1.50 -12.22
C VAL A 84 -8.05 2.62 -12.17
N TRP A 85 -6.78 2.29 -12.39
CA TRP A 85 -5.71 3.28 -12.47
C TRP A 85 -5.92 4.22 -13.65
N GLU A 86 -6.21 3.67 -14.83
CA GLU A 86 -6.38 4.38 -16.11
C GLU A 86 -7.73 5.08 -16.24
N PHE A 87 -8.70 4.79 -15.36
CA PHE A 87 -10.04 5.36 -15.41
C PHE A 87 -10.02 6.90 -15.34
N GLN A 88 -10.75 7.53 -16.26
CA GLN A 88 -10.81 8.99 -16.39
C GLN A 88 -12.23 9.53 -16.19
N VAL A 89 -12.30 10.68 -15.52
CA VAL A 89 -13.52 11.49 -15.43
C VAL A 89 -13.20 12.90 -15.94
N GLY A 90 -13.88 13.32 -17.01
CA GLY A 90 -13.65 14.64 -17.61
C GLY A 90 -12.21 14.87 -18.10
N GLY A 91 -11.52 13.81 -18.56
CA GLY A 91 -10.13 13.83 -19.03
C GLY A 91 -9.08 13.73 -17.93
N TYR A 92 -9.47 13.64 -16.66
CA TYR A 92 -8.54 13.45 -15.56
C TYR A 92 -8.49 11.98 -15.13
N GLN A 93 -7.28 11.41 -15.10
CA GLN A 93 -7.01 10.15 -14.46
C GLN A 93 -7.13 10.31 -12.94
N VAL A 94 -8.19 9.77 -12.35
CA VAL A 94 -8.65 10.15 -11.00
C VAL A 94 -7.63 9.78 -9.92
N CYS A 95 -7.12 8.54 -9.97
CA CYS A 95 -6.14 8.04 -9.01
C CYS A 95 -4.82 8.82 -9.06
N ASP A 96 -4.28 9.03 -10.27
CA ASP A 96 -3.04 9.78 -10.48
C ASP A 96 -3.17 11.26 -10.08
N LYS A 97 -4.26 11.92 -10.47
CA LYS A 97 -4.53 13.31 -10.09
C LYS A 97 -4.58 13.48 -8.57
N TRP A 98 -5.28 12.60 -7.86
CA TRP A 98 -5.41 12.69 -6.39
C TRP A 98 -4.05 12.64 -5.69
N LEU A 99 -3.15 11.76 -6.16
CA LEU A 99 -1.78 11.64 -5.63
C LEU A 99 -0.92 12.85 -6.00
N LYS A 100 -1.00 13.32 -7.25
CA LYS A 100 -0.28 14.52 -7.70
C LYS A 100 -0.67 15.76 -6.88
N ASP A 101 -1.95 15.93 -6.58
CA ASP A 101 -2.47 17.06 -5.80
C ASP A 101 -1.98 17.04 -4.32
N ARG A 102 -1.38 15.94 -3.85
CA ARG A 102 -0.84 15.77 -2.50
C ARG A 102 0.67 15.54 -2.45
N ARG A 103 1.36 15.67 -3.59
CA ARG A 103 2.82 15.56 -3.65
C ARG A 103 3.49 16.58 -2.73
N GLY A 104 4.53 16.16 -2.01
CA GLY A 104 5.28 17.01 -1.08
C GLY A 104 4.64 17.17 0.31
N ARG A 105 3.56 16.45 0.61
CA ARG A 105 2.95 16.38 1.94
C ARG A 105 3.00 14.93 2.45
N GLN A 106 3.03 14.76 3.77
CA GLN A 106 2.78 13.45 4.36
C GLN A 106 1.28 13.14 4.31
N LEU A 107 0.92 11.95 3.83
CA LEU A 107 -0.47 11.48 3.82
C LEU A 107 -0.84 10.97 5.22
N SER A 108 -1.94 11.49 5.76
CA SER A 108 -2.49 10.99 7.03
C SER A 108 -3.20 9.65 6.84
N TYR A 109 -3.49 8.95 7.95
CA TYR A 109 -4.31 7.73 7.91
C TYR A 109 -5.68 7.95 7.23
N ASP A 110 -6.27 9.12 7.43
CA ASP A 110 -7.56 9.48 6.83
C ASP A 110 -7.43 9.70 5.33
N ASP A 111 -6.35 10.34 4.86
CA ASP A 111 -6.05 10.50 3.44
C ASP A 111 -5.92 9.14 2.74
N LEU A 112 -5.20 8.21 3.38
CA LEU A 112 -4.99 6.87 2.88
C LEU A 112 -6.30 6.08 2.80
N THR A 113 -7.12 6.18 3.84
CA THR A 113 -8.45 5.56 3.88
C THR A 113 -9.37 6.16 2.81
N ALA A 114 -9.31 7.48 2.60
CA ALA A 114 -10.07 8.15 1.55
C ALA A 114 -9.64 7.70 0.15
N TYR A 115 -8.33 7.58 -0.09
CA TYR A 115 -7.80 7.08 -1.37
C TYR A 115 -8.26 5.65 -1.65
N GLN A 116 -8.30 4.78 -0.63
CA GLN A 116 -8.82 3.41 -0.78
C GLN A 116 -10.30 3.38 -1.12
N LYS A 117 -11.11 4.17 -0.41
CA LYS A 117 -12.55 4.29 -0.70
C LYS A 117 -12.78 4.76 -2.13
N MET A 118 -11.96 5.69 -2.61
CA MET A 118 -11.99 6.15 -4.00
C MET A 118 -11.68 5.02 -4.99
N ILE A 119 -10.60 4.23 -4.77
CA ILE A 119 -10.28 3.06 -5.61
C ILE A 119 -11.45 2.08 -5.67
N VAL A 120 -12.06 1.76 -4.52
CA VAL A 120 -13.20 0.82 -4.44
C VAL A 120 -14.41 1.38 -5.19
N ALA A 121 -14.71 2.66 -5.04
CA ALA A 121 -15.83 3.31 -5.74
C ALA A 121 -15.61 3.30 -7.28
N LEU A 122 -14.39 3.55 -7.74
CA LEU A 122 -14.06 3.50 -9.16
C LEU A 122 -14.20 2.08 -9.73
N LYS A 123 -13.70 1.08 -9.00
CA LYS A 123 -13.86 -0.33 -9.38
C LYS A 123 -15.34 -0.72 -9.53
N GLU A 124 -16.17 -0.31 -8.57
CA GLU A 124 -17.61 -0.61 -8.62
C GLU A 124 -18.31 0.15 -9.75
N THR A 125 -17.89 1.38 -10.03
CA THR A 125 -18.41 2.17 -11.15
C THR A 125 -18.14 1.47 -12.48
N ILE A 126 -16.90 1.00 -12.71
CA ILE A 126 -16.53 0.26 -13.93
C ILE A 126 -17.39 -1.00 -14.07
N ARG A 127 -17.53 -1.79 -12.99
CA ARG A 127 -18.37 -2.99 -12.98
C ARG A 127 -19.82 -2.69 -13.38
N LEU A 128 -20.40 -1.62 -12.84
CA LEU A 128 -21.78 -1.22 -13.13
C LEU A 128 -21.93 -0.73 -14.57
N MET A 129 -20.95 0.00 -15.11
CA MET A 129 -20.96 0.42 -16.51
C MET A 129 -20.96 -0.79 -17.45
N GLU A 130 -20.07 -1.75 -17.21
CA GLU A 130 -20.01 -3.00 -17.99
C GLU A 130 -21.32 -3.80 -17.91
N GLU A 131 -21.93 -3.86 -16.71
CA GLU A 131 -23.23 -4.52 -16.51
C GLU A 131 -24.35 -3.84 -17.31
N VAL A 132 -24.40 -2.51 -17.31
CA VAL A 132 -25.38 -1.73 -18.09
C VAL A 132 -25.18 -1.96 -19.58
N ASP A 133 -23.95 -1.84 -20.08
CA ASP A 133 -23.64 -2.02 -21.50
C ASP A 133 -24.01 -3.44 -21.97
N SER A 134 -23.79 -4.45 -21.12
CA SER A 134 -24.17 -5.83 -21.40
C SER A 134 -25.69 -6.06 -21.43
N THR A 135 -26.45 -5.27 -20.66
CA THR A 135 -27.90 -5.41 -20.52
C THR A 135 -28.65 -4.66 -21.61
N VAL A 136 -28.15 -3.48 -22.00
CA VAL A 136 -28.82 -2.58 -22.94
C VAL A 136 -28.48 -2.93 -24.39
N GLY A 137 -27.31 -3.50 -24.67
CA GLY A 137 -26.84 -3.75 -26.05
C GLY A 137 -26.34 -2.47 -26.75
N GLU A 138 -26.10 -2.53 -28.06
CA GLU A 138 -25.63 -1.35 -28.81
C GLU A 138 -26.74 -0.30 -28.96
N TRP A 139 -26.37 0.97 -28.74
CA TRP A 139 -27.22 2.11 -29.03
C TRP A 139 -27.01 2.59 -30.48
N PRO A 140 -28.06 3.01 -31.21
CA PRO A 140 -29.47 3.05 -30.80
C PRO A 140 -30.11 1.65 -30.75
N LEU A 141 -31.00 1.46 -29.79
CA LEU A 141 -31.82 0.25 -29.67
C LEU A 141 -32.68 0.10 -30.94
N GLU A 142 -32.53 -1.02 -31.66
CA GLU A 142 -33.42 -1.42 -32.75
C GLU A 142 -34.75 -2.00 -32.24
#